data_AF-A0A388PL70-F1
#
_entry.id   AF-A0A388PL70-F1
#
_cell.length_a   1.000
_cell.length_b   1.000
_cell.length_c   1.000
_cell.angle_alpha   90.00
_cell.angle_beta   90.00
_cell.angle_gamma   90.00
#
_symmetry.space_group_name_H-M   'P 1'
#
loop_
_entity.id
_entity.type
_entity.pdbx_description
1 polymer ?
#
loop_
_entity_poly.entity_id
_entity_poly.type
_entity_poly.pdbx_seq_one_letter_code
_entity_poly.pdbx_strand_id
1 'polypeptide(L)'
;MIPIPKMFNRELSWLSFDRRVLELAEDPSVPLLERVRFLSIVSSNLDEFFEIRVAGIMQQEESASHPATREFLLQVLRQAHDLVAAQQRCWQDQLVPALAEAGIVVKSRQQLDETDRRALSERFDREILPALTPLAIDPSHPFPVLTNKGLYLLVLLRVPATGELRRAVVPVPRILPRVLALADQRGFTLLSHVIQTFLHRLFPGLELQGSWAFRITRNSDLYVDEEEAGNLLEAIEEEIRNLRKGATVRLEVEADIPAPELEWLLASTELAPENAFLNPGPVNMLRLASLLDLVARPDLLYPAFTPALPTDAAEPAGLFARIAQQDLLLHHPYESFAPVVEFLRQAARDEQVVAIKLTLYRTSGDSPVVEALKAAARNGKQVTALVELRARFDELNNIEWSRQLQEAGAHVVYGLHGLKTHCKACLVVRQEHGVTPLRPPGHRQLQP
;
A
#
# COMPACT_ATOMS: atom_id res chain seq x y z
N MET A 1 -16.08 3.37 39.92
CA MET A 1 -15.31 4.07 38.87
C MET A 1 -14.34 3.08 38.29
N ILE A 2 -14.49 2.73 37.01
CA ILE A 2 -13.46 1.97 36.29
C ILE A 2 -12.27 2.92 36.15
N PRO A 3 -11.05 2.56 36.61
CA PRO A 3 -9.90 3.44 36.50
C PRO A 3 -9.63 3.72 35.03
N ILE A 4 -9.54 5.01 34.67
CA ILE A 4 -9.11 5.42 33.33
C ILE A 4 -7.68 4.90 33.15
N PRO A 5 -7.39 4.10 32.11
CA PRO A 5 -6.06 3.59 31.89
C PRO A 5 -5.08 4.76 31.71
N LYS A 6 -3.91 4.67 32.33
CA LYS A 6 -2.89 5.75 32.30
C LYS A 6 -2.35 6.00 30.88
N MET A 7 -2.48 5.02 29.98
CA MET A 7 -2.04 5.09 28.59
C MET A 7 -3.06 4.38 27.70
N PHE A 8 -3.25 4.88 26.47
CA PHE A 8 -4.04 4.19 25.46
C PHE A 8 -3.23 3.05 24.83
N ASN A 9 -3.91 1.98 24.44
CA ASN A 9 -3.30 0.92 23.66
C ASN A 9 -2.98 1.43 22.23
N ARG A 10 -1.80 1.07 21.71
CA ARG A 10 -1.26 1.56 20.43
C ARG A 10 -2.11 1.12 19.24
N GLU A 11 -2.58 -0.12 19.21
CA GLU A 11 -3.35 -0.69 18.10
C GLU A 11 -4.78 -0.14 18.06
N LEU A 12 -5.42 0.01 19.22
CA LEU A 12 -6.74 0.66 19.31
C LEU A 12 -6.68 2.15 18.98
N SER A 13 -5.60 2.83 19.39
CA SER A 13 -5.33 4.22 19.00
C SER A 13 -5.13 4.36 17.49
N TRP A 14 -4.44 3.40 16.85
CA TRP A 14 -4.29 3.36 15.40
C TRP A 14 -5.64 3.19 14.68
N LEU A 15 -6.51 2.30 15.16
CA LEU A 15 -7.87 2.15 14.59
C LEU A 15 -8.71 3.41 14.77
N SER A 16 -8.53 4.13 15.88
CA SER A 16 -9.16 5.43 16.11
C SER A 16 -8.65 6.50 15.12
N PHE A 17 -7.35 6.48 14.80
CA PHE A 17 -6.79 7.33 13.74
C PHE A 17 -7.43 7.02 12.39
N ASP A 18 -7.54 5.75 12.01
CA ASP A 18 -8.10 5.40 10.69
C ASP A 18 -9.61 5.65 10.62
N ARG A 19 -10.32 5.54 11.76
CA ARG A 19 -11.68 6.06 11.91
C ARG A 19 -11.76 7.56 11.62
N ARG A 20 -10.78 8.36 12.08
CA ARG A 20 -10.71 9.79 11.76
C ARG A 20 -10.46 10.04 10.26
N VAL A 21 -9.75 9.16 9.57
CA VAL A 21 -9.61 9.22 8.10
C VAL A 21 -10.96 8.93 7.43
N LEU A 22 -11.71 7.93 7.93
CA LEU A 22 -13.07 7.63 7.42
C LEU A 22 -14.04 8.80 7.62
N GLU A 23 -13.92 9.56 8.71
CA GLU A 23 -14.73 10.77 8.93
C GLU A 23 -14.55 11.80 7.81
N LEU A 24 -13.38 11.89 7.15
CA LEU A 24 -13.20 12.75 5.98
C LEU A 24 -13.96 12.25 4.74
N ALA A 25 -14.23 10.95 4.63
CA ALA A 25 -15.10 10.41 3.60
C ALA A 25 -16.59 10.61 3.93
N GLU A 26 -16.95 10.72 5.21
CA GLU A 26 -18.31 10.99 5.68
C GLU A 26 -18.65 12.49 5.68
N ASP A 27 -17.65 13.37 5.75
CA ASP A 27 -17.82 14.82 5.83
C ASP A 27 -18.32 15.43 4.50
N PRO A 28 -19.52 16.04 4.46
CA PRO A 28 -20.05 16.66 3.25
C PRO A 28 -19.32 17.95 2.82
N SER A 29 -18.46 18.53 3.67
CA SER A 29 -17.62 19.67 3.32
C SER A 29 -16.40 19.27 2.47
N VAL A 30 -16.03 17.99 2.45
CA VAL A 30 -14.99 17.44 1.60
C VAL A 30 -15.54 17.23 0.19
N PRO A 31 -14.83 17.63 -0.88
CA PRO A 31 -15.29 17.40 -2.25
C PRO A 31 -15.60 15.93 -2.54
N LEU A 32 -16.64 15.67 -3.33
CA LEU A 32 -17.21 14.33 -3.46
C LEU A 32 -16.22 13.24 -3.90
N LEU A 33 -15.36 13.53 -4.87
CA LEU A 33 -14.36 12.55 -5.33
C LEU A 33 -13.20 12.42 -4.32
N GLU A 34 -12.92 13.45 -3.52
CA GLU A 34 -11.98 13.36 -2.39
C GLU A 34 -12.51 12.45 -1.28
N ARG A 35 -13.82 12.44 -1.05
CA ARG A 35 -14.44 11.51 -0.11
C ARG A 35 -14.23 10.05 -0.55
N VAL A 36 -14.35 9.77 -1.85
CA VAL A 36 -14.00 8.44 -2.42
C VAL A 36 -12.51 8.13 -2.23
N ARG A 37 -11.63 9.12 -2.40
CA ARG A 37 -10.19 8.96 -2.13
C ARG A 37 -9.92 8.60 -0.68
N PHE A 38 -10.52 9.29 0.29
CA PHE A 38 -10.37 8.97 1.71
C PHE A 38 -10.90 7.58 2.05
N LEU A 39 -12.03 7.18 1.46
CA LEU A 39 -12.55 5.82 1.59
C LEU A 39 -11.52 4.77 1.13
N SER A 40 -10.84 5.01 -0.01
CA SER A 40 -9.75 4.15 -0.47
C SER A 40 -8.50 4.20 0.42
N ILE A 41 -8.17 5.35 1.01
CA ILE A 41 -7.06 5.50 1.96
C ILE A 41 -7.30 4.65 3.21
N VAL A 42 -8.51 4.66 3.78
CA VAL A 42 -8.88 3.79 4.93
C VAL A 42 -8.63 2.31 4.58
N SER A 43 -9.03 1.86 3.39
CA SER A 43 -8.76 0.49 2.94
C SER A 43 -7.25 0.21 2.82
N SER A 44 -6.46 1.16 2.30
CA SER A 44 -5.00 1.04 2.22
C SER A 44 -4.34 0.95 3.60
N ASN A 45 -4.79 1.78 4.54
CA ASN A 45 -4.26 1.82 5.90
C ASN A 45 -4.58 0.51 6.62
N LEU A 46 -5.83 0.04 6.51
CA LEU A 46 -6.24 -1.25 7.05
C LEU A 46 -5.44 -2.41 6.46
N ASP A 47 -5.05 -2.37 5.19
CA ASP A 47 -4.15 -3.37 4.63
C ASP A 47 -2.85 -3.44 5.43
N GLU A 48 -2.14 -2.31 5.60
CA GLU A 48 -0.87 -2.27 6.35
C GLU A 48 -1.08 -2.66 7.84
N PHE A 49 -2.18 -2.22 8.45
CA PHE A 49 -2.50 -2.58 9.83
C PHE A 49 -2.62 -4.10 10.03
N PHE A 50 -3.30 -4.78 9.12
CA PHE A 50 -3.42 -6.23 9.20
C PHE A 50 -2.10 -6.94 8.88
N GLU A 51 -1.40 -6.48 7.83
CA GLU A 51 -0.12 -7.06 7.39
C GLU A 51 0.95 -7.05 8.48
N ILE A 52 0.93 -6.05 9.36
CA ILE A 52 1.98 -5.84 10.36
C ILE A 52 1.47 -6.04 11.79
N ARG A 53 0.43 -5.29 12.20
CA ARG A 53 0.03 -5.22 13.60
C ARG A 53 -0.84 -6.40 14.01
N VAL A 54 -1.88 -6.72 13.23
CA VAL A 54 -2.73 -7.89 13.53
C VAL A 54 -1.93 -9.18 13.38
N ALA A 55 -1.07 -9.26 12.36
CA ALA A 55 -0.12 -10.37 12.20
C ALA A 55 0.73 -10.59 13.47
N GLY A 56 1.34 -9.53 14.01
CA GLY A 56 2.13 -9.61 15.23
C GLY A 56 1.31 -10.04 16.46
N ILE A 57 0.08 -9.56 16.61
CA ILE A 57 -0.80 -10.00 17.71
C ILE A 57 -1.16 -11.48 17.57
N MET A 58 -1.48 -11.96 16.36
CA MET A 58 -1.80 -13.36 16.10
C MET A 58 -0.60 -14.27 16.43
N GLN A 59 0.61 -13.86 16.06
CA GLN A 59 1.83 -14.61 16.42
C GLN A 59 2.04 -14.70 17.93
N GLN A 60 1.78 -13.61 18.69
CA GLN A 60 1.87 -13.61 20.14
C GLN A 60 0.82 -14.50 20.81
N GLU A 61 -0.39 -14.56 20.25
CA GLU A 61 -1.47 -15.41 20.76
C GLU A 61 -1.11 -16.90 20.67
N GLU A 62 -0.51 -17.28 19.55
CA GLU A 62 -0.07 -18.66 19.29
C GLU A 62 1.13 -19.07 20.15
N SER A 63 2.10 -18.17 20.39
CA SER A 63 3.32 -18.48 21.14
C SER A 63 3.10 -18.53 22.66
N ALA A 64 2.34 -17.57 23.20
CA ALA A 64 2.18 -17.42 24.64
C ALA A 64 0.94 -18.15 25.19
N SER A 65 -0.04 -18.50 24.34
CA SER A 65 -1.33 -19.12 24.71
C SER A 65 -2.01 -18.46 25.93
N HIS A 66 -1.77 -17.16 26.16
CA HIS A 66 -2.29 -16.45 27.32
C HIS A 66 -3.68 -15.88 27.01
N PRO A 67 -4.72 -16.12 27.83
CA PRO A 67 -6.10 -15.68 27.55
C PRO A 67 -6.24 -14.18 27.24
N ALA A 68 -5.42 -13.34 27.90
CA ALA A 68 -5.42 -11.90 27.69
C ALA A 68 -5.02 -11.48 26.25
N THR A 69 -4.11 -12.22 25.60
CA THR A 69 -3.67 -11.92 24.23
C THR A 69 -4.79 -12.20 23.23
N ARG A 70 -5.52 -13.32 23.43
CA ARG A 70 -6.69 -13.66 22.62
C ARG A 70 -7.82 -12.65 22.81
N GLU A 71 -8.12 -12.25 24.06
CA GLU A 71 -9.14 -11.24 24.34
C GLU A 71 -8.80 -9.91 23.66
N PHE A 72 -7.53 -9.52 23.67
CA PHE A 72 -7.04 -8.32 22.99
C PHE A 72 -7.14 -8.42 21.47
N LEU A 73 -6.74 -9.54 20.85
CA LEU A 73 -6.94 -9.78 19.43
C LEU A 73 -8.42 -9.64 19.04
N LEU A 74 -9.32 -10.27 19.80
CA LEU A 74 -10.77 -10.17 19.56
C LEU A 74 -11.29 -8.74 19.76
N GLN A 75 -10.69 -7.95 20.65
CA GLN A 75 -11.03 -6.53 20.79
C GLN A 75 -10.60 -5.71 19.56
N VAL A 76 -9.37 -5.94 19.07
CA VAL A 76 -8.84 -5.29 17.86
C VAL A 76 -9.67 -5.66 16.63
N LEU A 77 -9.98 -6.95 16.44
CA LEU A 77 -10.79 -7.42 15.33
C LEU A 77 -12.21 -6.85 15.37
N ARG A 78 -12.85 -6.76 16.55
CA ARG A 78 -14.17 -6.11 16.69
C ARG A 78 -14.14 -4.65 16.25
N GLN A 79 -13.16 -3.85 16.70
CA GLN A 79 -13.05 -2.46 16.26
C GLN A 79 -12.75 -2.33 14.77
N ALA A 80 -11.95 -3.24 14.21
CA ALA A 80 -11.72 -3.29 12.77
C ALA A 80 -13.01 -3.63 11.99
N HIS A 81 -13.83 -4.56 12.49
CA HIS A 81 -15.14 -4.88 11.92
C HIS A 81 -16.07 -3.68 11.94
N ASP A 82 -16.14 -2.97 13.08
CA ASP A 82 -16.95 -1.75 13.20
C ASP A 82 -16.51 -0.67 12.18
N LEU A 83 -15.20 -0.51 11.99
CA LEU A 83 -14.63 0.43 11.03
C LEU A 83 -14.95 0.03 9.58
N VAL A 84 -14.76 -1.24 9.20
CA VAL A 84 -15.10 -1.73 7.85
C VAL A 84 -16.60 -1.64 7.59
N ALA A 85 -17.44 -1.97 8.57
CA ALA A 85 -18.88 -1.83 8.45
C ALA A 85 -19.30 -0.37 8.26
N ALA A 86 -18.67 0.57 8.96
CA ALA A 86 -18.89 2.00 8.76
C ALA A 86 -18.43 2.47 7.37
N GLN A 87 -17.29 1.98 6.89
CA GLN A 87 -16.78 2.25 5.54
C GLN A 87 -17.76 1.78 4.47
N GLN A 88 -18.31 0.56 4.60
CA GLN A 88 -19.31 0.00 3.69
C GLN A 88 -20.60 0.83 3.69
N ARG A 89 -21.09 1.26 4.86
CA ARG A 89 -22.25 2.18 4.96
C ARG A 89 -21.97 3.54 4.32
N CYS A 90 -20.81 4.14 4.57
CA CYS A 90 -20.43 5.41 3.94
C CYS A 90 -20.47 5.29 2.41
N TRP A 91 -19.92 4.21 1.86
CA TRP A 91 -20.00 3.94 0.43
C TRP A 91 -21.45 3.80 -0.07
N GLN A 92 -22.24 2.92 0.54
CA GLN A 92 -23.57 2.57 0.06
C GLN A 92 -24.62 3.66 0.29
N ASP A 93 -24.65 4.23 1.49
CA ASP A 93 -25.74 5.10 1.95
C ASP A 93 -25.45 6.58 1.67
N GLN A 94 -24.19 6.96 1.42
CA GLN A 94 -23.80 8.35 1.19
C GLN A 94 -23.14 8.57 -0.17
N LEU A 95 -22.03 7.87 -0.46
CA LEU A 95 -21.23 8.17 -1.65
C LEU A 95 -21.90 7.72 -2.94
N VAL A 96 -22.46 6.50 -3.00
CA VAL A 96 -23.14 6.01 -4.21
C VAL A 96 -24.32 6.92 -4.61
N PRO A 97 -25.23 7.32 -3.69
CA PRO A 97 -26.29 8.29 -4.01
C PRO A 97 -25.74 9.65 -4.46
N ALA A 98 -24.78 10.23 -3.73
CA ALA A 98 -24.23 11.54 -4.06
C ALA A 98 -23.48 11.55 -5.41
N LEU A 99 -22.76 10.47 -5.74
CA LEU A 99 -22.14 10.29 -7.05
C LEU A 99 -23.19 10.25 -8.16
N ALA A 100 -24.28 9.51 -7.95
CA ALA A 100 -25.36 9.43 -8.92
C ALA A 100 -26.02 10.80 -9.18
N GLU A 101 -26.28 11.59 -8.13
CA GLU A 101 -26.76 12.97 -8.23
C GLU A 101 -25.80 13.87 -9.01
N ALA A 102 -24.49 13.66 -8.85
CA ALA A 102 -23.45 14.36 -9.60
C ALA A 102 -23.25 13.84 -11.04
N GLY A 103 -24.03 12.85 -11.48
CA GLY A 103 -23.98 12.25 -12.82
C GLY A 103 -22.92 11.16 -12.99
N ILE A 104 -22.42 10.59 -11.90
CA ILE A 104 -21.42 9.50 -11.85
C ILE A 104 -22.12 8.27 -11.28
N VAL A 105 -22.50 7.32 -12.11
CA VAL A 105 -23.33 6.17 -11.70
C VAL A 105 -22.47 4.92 -11.58
N VAL A 106 -22.20 4.46 -10.36
CA VAL A 106 -21.49 3.19 -10.14
C VAL A 106 -22.50 2.04 -10.04
N LYS A 107 -22.63 1.25 -11.12
CA LYS A 107 -23.59 0.15 -11.22
C LYS A 107 -23.06 -1.14 -10.59
N SER A 108 -23.87 -1.74 -9.73
CA SER A 108 -23.68 -3.12 -9.23
C SER A 108 -23.94 -4.14 -10.34
N ARG A 109 -23.57 -5.41 -10.12
CA ARG A 109 -23.84 -6.51 -11.06
C ARG A 109 -25.31 -6.60 -11.47
N GLN A 110 -26.23 -6.36 -10.54
CA GLN A 110 -27.68 -6.47 -10.75
C GLN A 110 -28.25 -5.25 -11.50
N GLN A 111 -27.55 -4.12 -11.46
CA GLN A 111 -27.95 -2.88 -12.11
C GLN A 111 -27.45 -2.77 -13.57
N LEU A 112 -26.60 -3.69 -14.03
CA LEU A 112 -26.15 -3.75 -15.42
C LEU A 112 -27.31 -4.16 -16.34
N ASP A 113 -27.77 -3.20 -17.15
CA ASP A 113 -28.85 -3.40 -18.10
C ASP A 113 -28.39 -4.13 -19.37
N GLU A 114 -29.33 -4.43 -20.28
CA GLU A 114 -29.01 -5.15 -21.52
C GLU A 114 -28.08 -4.37 -22.47
N THR A 115 -28.08 -3.03 -22.40
CA THR A 115 -27.16 -2.21 -23.19
C THR A 115 -25.75 -2.32 -22.63
N ASP A 116 -25.61 -2.20 -21.31
CA ASP A 116 -24.33 -2.40 -20.62
C ASP A 116 -23.76 -3.79 -20.91
N ARG A 117 -24.60 -4.83 -20.80
CA ARG A 117 -24.20 -6.23 -21.00
C ARG A 117 -23.70 -6.48 -22.43
N ARG A 118 -24.34 -5.91 -23.45
CA ARG A 118 -23.88 -6.06 -24.84
C ARG A 118 -22.51 -5.41 -25.03
N ALA A 119 -22.34 -4.18 -24.57
CA ALA A 119 -21.07 -3.46 -24.68
C ALA A 119 -19.94 -4.19 -23.90
N LEU A 120 -20.25 -4.67 -22.70
CA LEU A 120 -19.30 -5.40 -21.87
C LEU A 120 -18.99 -6.80 -22.42
N SER A 121 -19.92 -7.45 -23.12
CA SER A 121 -19.70 -8.78 -23.71
C SER A 121 -18.57 -8.77 -24.73
N GLU A 122 -18.58 -7.82 -25.67
CA GLU A 122 -17.52 -7.71 -26.70
C GLU A 122 -16.16 -7.42 -26.06
N ARG A 123 -16.15 -6.50 -25.09
CA ARG A 123 -14.94 -6.17 -24.32
C ARG A 123 -14.45 -7.38 -23.52
N PHE A 124 -15.37 -8.15 -22.93
CA PHE A 124 -15.04 -9.34 -22.18
C PHE A 124 -14.33 -10.36 -23.06
N ASP A 125 -14.88 -10.68 -24.24
CA ASP A 125 -14.28 -11.68 -25.12
C ASP A 125 -12.92 -11.26 -25.67
N ARG A 126 -12.74 -9.97 -25.99
CA ARG A 126 -11.53 -9.46 -26.65
C ARG A 126 -10.40 -9.10 -25.68
N GLU A 127 -10.72 -8.54 -24.53
CA GLU A 127 -9.73 -7.94 -23.62
C GLU A 127 -9.62 -8.68 -22.29
N ILE A 128 -10.74 -9.17 -21.74
CA ILE A 128 -10.77 -9.68 -20.35
C ILE A 128 -10.54 -11.19 -20.33
N LEU A 129 -11.34 -11.95 -21.07
CA LEU A 129 -11.33 -13.42 -21.12
C LEU A 129 -9.93 -13.99 -21.43
N PRO A 130 -9.15 -13.46 -22.39
CA PRO A 130 -7.81 -13.98 -22.67
C PRO A 130 -6.81 -13.82 -21.52
N ALA A 131 -7.09 -12.91 -20.57
CA ALA A 131 -6.25 -12.69 -19.38
C ALA A 131 -6.71 -13.50 -18.16
N LEU A 132 -7.81 -14.26 -18.26
CA LEU A 132 -8.35 -15.07 -17.17
C LEU A 132 -7.88 -16.51 -17.27
N THR A 133 -7.25 -17.00 -16.19
CA THR A 133 -6.88 -18.41 -16.04
C THR A 133 -7.59 -18.98 -14.82
N PRO A 134 -8.68 -19.77 -15.00
CA PRO A 134 -9.39 -20.39 -13.88
C PRO A 134 -8.54 -21.52 -13.27
N LEU A 135 -8.60 -21.64 -11.94
CA LEU A 135 -7.90 -22.67 -11.17
C LEU A 135 -8.96 -23.59 -10.56
N ALA A 136 -9.12 -24.79 -11.12
CA ALA A 136 -10.03 -25.80 -10.56
C ALA A 136 -9.47 -26.35 -9.24
N ILE A 137 -10.38 -26.68 -8.32
CA ILE A 137 -10.03 -27.24 -7.01
C ILE A 137 -10.67 -28.61 -6.85
N ASP A 138 -9.84 -29.62 -6.67
CA ASP A 138 -10.21 -31.02 -6.52
C ASP A 138 -9.13 -31.78 -5.70
N PRO A 139 -9.33 -33.07 -5.34
CA PRO A 139 -8.33 -33.80 -4.55
C PRO A 139 -6.92 -33.90 -5.17
N SER A 140 -6.80 -33.76 -6.49
CA SER A 140 -5.51 -33.72 -7.21
C SER A 140 -4.98 -32.29 -7.39
N HIS A 141 -5.85 -31.28 -7.29
CA HIS A 141 -5.51 -29.86 -7.39
C HIS A 141 -6.00 -29.12 -6.12
N PRO A 142 -5.16 -29.05 -5.06
CA PRO A 142 -5.56 -28.39 -3.82
C PRO A 142 -5.74 -26.88 -4.01
N PHE A 143 -6.27 -26.22 -2.98
CA PHE A 143 -6.46 -24.77 -2.96
C PHE A 143 -5.17 -24.04 -3.37
N PRO A 144 -5.22 -23.11 -4.35
CA PRO A 144 -4.01 -22.52 -4.91
C PRO A 144 -3.36 -21.52 -3.95
N VAL A 145 -2.04 -21.35 -4.09
CA VAL A 145 -1.31 -20.30 -3.38
C VAL A 145 -1.73 -18.93 -3.91
N LEU A 146 -2.48 -18.19 -3.10
CA LEU A 146 -2.97 -16.86 -3.45
C LEU A 146 -1.93 -15.77 -3.17
N THR A 147 -1.80 -14.84 -4.11
CA THR A 147 -0.97 -13.64 -3.97
C THR A 147 -1.54 -12.70 -2.91
N ASN A 148 -0.67 -12.14 -2.07
CA ASN A 148 -1.08 -11.17 -1.06
C ASN A 148 -1.78 -9.97 -1.72
N LYS A 149 -2.95 -9.57 -1.18
CA LYS A 149 -3.80 -8.48 -1.68
C LYS A 149 -4.33 -8.68 -3.10
N GLY A 150 -4.26 -9.90 -3.63
CA GLY A 150 -4.90 -10.28 -4.89
C GLY A 150 -6.41 -10.37 -4.73
N LEU A 151 -7.15 -9.94 -5.74
CA LEU A 151 -8.60 -10.12 -5.80
C LEU A 151 -8.89 -11.37 -6.63
N TYR A 152 -9.76 -12.23 -6.11
CA TYR A 152 -10.14 -13.51 -6.68
C TYR A 152 -11.66 -13.65 -6.67
N LEU A 153 -12.19 -14.55 -7.50
CA LEU A 153 -13.56 -15.02 -7.40
C LEU A 153 -13.54 -16.48 -6.98
N LEU A 154 -14.26 -16.82 -5.90
CA LEU A 154 -14.62 -18.20 -5.59
C LEU A 154 -15.83 -18.56 -6.44
N VAL A 155 -15.77 -19.67 -7.15
CA VAL A 155 -16.82 -20.10 -8.09
C VAL A 155 -17.29 -21.49 -7.69
N LEU A 156 -18.60 -21.63 -7.52
CA LEU A 156 -19.25 -22.92 -7.29
C LEU A 156 -19.94 -23.37 -8.57
N LEU A 157 -19.60 -24.57 -9.03
CA LEU A 157 -20.03 -25.16 -10.29
C LEU A 157 -20.71 -26.50 -10.00
N ARG A 158 -21.74 -26.85 -10.78
CA ARG A 158 -22.37 -28.17 -10.76
C ARG A 158 -22.09 -28.89 -12.08
N VAL A 159 -21.69 -30.15 -12.00
CA VAL A 159 -21.57 -31.03 -13.17
C VAL A 159 -22.96 -31.57 -13.51
N PRO A 160 -23.56 -31.26 -14.68
CA PRO A 160 -24.94 -31.65 -14.97
C PRO A 160 -25.18 -33.17 -14.98
N ALA A 161 -24.19 -33.95 -15.43
CA ALA A 161 -24.30 -35.40 -15.55
C ALA A 161 -24.33 -36.14 -14.20
N THR A 162 -23.65 -35.61 -13.19
CA THR A 162 -23.45 -36.30 -11.89
C THR A 162 -24.09 -35.57 -10.72
N GLY A 163 -24.43 -34.28 -10.89
CA GLY A 163 -24.85 -33.39 -9.80
C GLY A 163 -23.70 -32.98 -8.87
N GLU A 164 -22.47 -33.42 -9.13
CA GLU A 164 -21.29 -33.13 -8.32
C GLU A 164 -21.01 -31.62 -8.29
N LEU A 165 -20.74 -31.09 -7.09
CA LEU A 165 -20.31 -29.70 -6.92
C LEU A 165 -18.78 -29.61 -6.99
N ARG A 166 -18.30 -28.63 -7.74
CA ARG A 166 -16.88 -28.31 -7.91
C ARG A 166 -16.61 -26.86 -7.58
N ARG A 167 -15.44 -26.60 -7.02
CA ARG A 167 -14.96 -25.24 -6.75
C ARG A 167 -13.90 -24.86 -7.76
N ALA A 168 -13.88 -23.58 -8.10
CA ALA A 168 -12.78 -22.98 -8.84
C ALA A 168 -12.47 -21.60 -8.28
N VAL A 169 -11.22 -21.17 -8.44
CA VAL A 169 -10.77 -19.83 -8.12
C VAL A 169 -10.38 -19.14 -9.42
N VAL A 170 -10.92 -17.94 -9.65
CA VAL A 170 -10.58 -17.10 -10.81
C VAL A 170 -9.86 -15.86 -10.34
N PRO A 171 -8.55 -15.70 -10.59
CA PRO A 171 -7.82 -14.48 -10.27
C PRO A 171 -8.33 -13.31 -11.12
N VAL A 172 -8.56 -12.16 -10.49
CA VAL A 172 -8.88 -10.91 -11.21
C VAL A 172 -7.55 -10.25 -11.65
N PRO A 173 -7.21 -10.18 -12.95
CA PRO A 173 -5.86 -9.83 -13.40
C PRO A 173 -5.49 -8.38 -13.08
N ARG A 174 -4.38 -8.13 -12.39
CA ARG A 174 -3.96 -6.77 -11.96
C ARG A 174 -3.65 -5.82 -13.11
N ILE A 175 -3.32 -6.35 -14.28
CA ILE A 175 -3.01 -5.58 -15.49
C ILE A 175 -4.25 -4.86 -16.06
N LEU A 176 -5.45 -5.35 -15.74
CA LEU A 176 -6.70 -4.77 -16.22
C LEU A 176 -7.22 -3.69 -15.25
N PRO A 177 -7.83 -2.61 -15.78
CA PRO A 177 -8.44 -1.57 -14.95
C PRO A 177 -9.52 -2.16 -14.04
N ARG A 178 -9.53 -1.76 -12.77
CA ARG A 178 -10.43 -2.29 -11.74
C ARG A 178 -11.83 -1.70 -11.81
N VAL A 179 -11.92 -0.44 -12.23
CA VAL A 179 -13.15 0.25 -12.54
C VAL A 179 -13.22 0.41 -14.05
N LEU A 180 -14.36 0.07 -14.64
CA LEU A 180 -14.60 0.13 -16.07
C LEU A 180 -15.69 1.16 -16.34
N ALA A 181 -15.41 2.11 -17.24
CA ALA A 181 -16.45 2.97 -17.80
C ALA A 181 -17.39 2.17 -18.70
N LEU A 182 -18.68 2.49 -18.62
CA LEU A 182 -19.74 1.98 -19.49
C LEU A 182 -19.88 2.88 -20.73
N ALA A 183 -20.68 2.44 -21.70
CA ALA A 183 -20.78 3.07 -23.01
C ALA A 183 -21.20 4.55 -22.98
N ASP A 184 -21.94 4.97 -21.95
CA ASP A 184 -22.42 6.33 -21.77
C ASP A 184 -21.41 7.27 -21.08
N GLN A 185 -20.20 6.78 -20.74
CA GLN A 185 -19.11 7.49 -20.05
C GLN A 185 -19.48 8.09 -18.67
N ARG A 186 -20.71 7.86 -18.20
CA ARG A 186 -21.24 8.32 -16.92
C ARG A 186 -21.47 7.15 -15.97
N GLY A 187 -21.72 5.97 -16.53
CA GLY A 187 -21.80 4.71 -15.83
C GLY A 187 -20.42 4.09 -15.63
N PHE A 188 -20.21 3.50 -14.46
CA PHE A 188 -19.02 2.76 -14.09
C PHE A 188 -19.40 1.43 -13.45
N THR A 189 -18.58 0.41 -13.59
CA THR A 189 -18.74 -0.85 -12.84
C THR A 189 -17.38 -1.44 -12.48
N LEU A 190 -17.39 -2.44 -11.60
CA LEU A 190 -16.18 -3.15 -11.20
C LEU A 190 -15.84 -4.26 -12.18
N LEU A 191 -14.56 -4.45 -12.45
CA LEU A 191 -14.08 -5.58 -13.25
C LEU A 191 -14.54 -6.93 -12.69
N SER A 192 -14.61 -7.08 -11.37
CA SER A 192 -15.14 -8.30 -10.73
C SER A 192 -16.58 -8.57 -11.13
N HIS A 193 -17.46 -7.56 -11.15
CA HIS A 193 -18.85 -7.70 -11.58
C HIS A 193 -18.95 -8.13 -13.04
N VAL A 194 -18.10 -7.59 -13.92
CA VAL A 194 -18.06 -7.97 -15.33
C VAL A 194 -17.64 -9.43 -15.49
N ILE A 195 -16.58 -9.85 -14.80
CA ILE A 195 -16.13 -11.24 -14.82
C ILE A 195 -17.23 -12.18 -14.28
N GLN A 196 -17.87 -11.84 -13.16
CA GLN A 196 -18.97 -12.63 -12.59
C GLN A 196 -20.16 -12.73 -13.56
N THR A 197 -20.46 -11.68 -14.32
CA THR A 197 -21.56 -11.65 -15.30
C THR A 197 -21.33 -12.63 -16.47
N PHE A 198 -20.09 -12.72 -16.96
CA PHE A 198 -19.72 -13.58 -18.08
C PHE A 198 -18.98 -14.87 -17.68
N LEU A 199 -18.99 -15.20 -16.39
CA LEU A 199 -18.22 -16.30 -15.81
C LEU A 199 -18.53 -17.66 -16.43
N HIS A 200 -19.76 -17.86 -16.91
CA HIS A 200 -20.19 -19.08 -17.60
C HIS A 200 -19.32 -19.42 -18.83
N ARG A 201 -18.69 -18.42 -19.46
CA ARG A 201 -17.82 -18.62 -20.64
C ARG A 201 -16.49 -19.30 -20.29
N LEU A 202 -16.04 -19.18 -19.03
CA LEU A 202 -14.83 -19.84 -18.54
C LEU A 202 -15.05 -21.33 -18.23
N PHE A 203 -16.29 -21.75 -18.05
CA PHE A 203 -16.64 -23.10 -17.58
C PHE A 203 -17.68 -23.76 -18.51
N PRO A 204 -17.34 -23.98 -19.79
CA PRO A 204 -18.28 -24.58 -20.74
C PRO A 204 -18.69 -25.98 -20.28
N GLY A 205 -20.00 -26.26 -20.32
CA GLY A 205 -20.56 -27.56 -19.92
C GLY A 205 -20.79 -27.74 -18.41
N LEU A 206 -20.52 -26.73 -17.59
CA LEU A 206 -20.81 -26.72 -16.16
C LEU A 206 -21.89 -25.68 -15.83
N GLU A 207 -22.70 -25.95 -14.81
CA GLU A 207 -23.72 -25.03 -14.32
C GLU A 207 -23.17 -24.15 -13.20
N LEU A 208 -23.12 -22.84 -13.42
CA LEU A 208 -22.75 -21.87 -12.38
C LEU A 208 -23.80 -21.82 -11.27
N GLN A 209 -23.39 -22.13 -10.04
CA GLN A 209 -24.23 -22.05 -8.84
C GLN A 209 -24.08 -20.71 -8.11
N GLY A 210 -22.88 -20.16 -8.12
CA GLY A 210 -22.58 -18.88 -7.48
C GLY A 210 -21.14 -18.46 -7.71
N SER A 211 -20.89 -17.17 -7.53
CA SER A 211 -19.54 -16.62 -7.55
C SER A 211 -19.41 -15.44 -6.62
N TRP A 212 -18.36 -15.43 -5.81
CA TRP A 212 -18.13 -14.45 -4.76
C TRP A 212 -16.72 -13.88 -4.85
N ALA A 213 -16.61 -12.56 -4.94
CA ALA A 213 -15.32 -11.91 -4.87
C ALA A 213 -14.73 -12.04 -3.47
N PHE A 214 -13.45 -12.39 -3.39
CA PHE A 214 -12.72 -12.46 -2.15
C PHE A 214 -11.27 -12.05 -2.33
N ARG A 215 -10.65 -11.68 -1.22
CA ARG A 215 -9.26 -11.25 -1.14
C ARG A 215 -8.69 -11.68 0.19
N ILE A 216 -7.40 -11.99 0.19
CA ILE A 216 -6.66 -12.22 1.42
C ILE A 216 -5.59 -11.16 1.63
N THR A 217 -5.29 -10.91 2.89
CA THR A 217 -4.11 -10.16 3.33
C THR A 217 -3.23 -11.12 4.12
N ARG A 218 -1.93 -11.10 3.84
CA ARG A 218 -0.91 -11.96 4.44
C ARG A 218 0.07 -11.12 5.26
N ASN A 219 0.60 -11.72 6.31
CA ASN A 219 1.69 -11.14 7.07
C ASN A 219 2.85 -10.73 6.14
N SER A 220 3.24 -9.45 6.20
CA SER A 220 4.32 -8.88 5.41
C SER A 220 5.63 -8.76 6.18
N ASP A 221 5.92 -9.72 7.08
CA ASP A 221 7.13 -9.82 7.88
C ASP A 221 8.42 -9.89 7.02
N LEU A 222 8.84 -8.71 6.60
CA LEU A 222 10.23 -8.36 6.33
C LEU A 222 10.88 -7.65 7.54
N TYR A 223 10.19 -7.37 8.66
CA TYR A 223 10.82 -6.70 9.80
C TYR A 223 10.49 -7.20 11.21
N VAL A 224 11.57 -7.65 11.85
CA VAL A 224 11.79 -7.75 13.28
C VAL A 224 11.71 -6.35 13.92
N ASP A 225 10.90 -6.19 14.97
CA ASP A 225 11.11 -5.15 15.98
C ASP A 225 12.25 -5.65 16.89
N GLU A 226 13.48 -5.20 16.62
CA GLU A 226 14.69 -5.60 17.37
C GLU A 226 14.90 -4.75 18.65
N GLU A 227 13.87 -4.09 19.19
CA GLU A 227 13.99 -3.36 20.47
C GLU A 227 13.92 -4.26 21.72
N GLU A 228 13.72 -5.58 21.55
CA GLU A 228 13.83 -6.59 22.62
C GLU A 228 14.70 -7.75 22.11
N ALA A 229 16.03 -7.60 22.22
CA ALA A 229 16.98 -8.65 21.86
C ALA A 229 18.00 -8.86 22.99
N GLY A 230 17.81 -9.92 23.78
CA GLY A 230 18.74 -10.36 24.80
C GLY A 230 18.62 -11.83 25.24
N ASN A 231 17.66 -12.64 24.78
CA ASN A 231 17.38 -13.96 25.37
C ASN A 231 17.27 -15.14 24.38
N LEU A 232 17.66 -16.33 24.86
CA LEU A 232 17.56 -17.62 24.13
C LEU A 232 16.12 -17.98 23.69
N LEU A 233 15.12 -17.46 24.40
CA LEU A 233 13.70 -17.57 24.04
C LEU A 233 13.35 -16.80 22.76
N GLU A 234 14.00 -15.67 22.51
CA GLU A 234 13.73 -14.81 21.35
C GLU A 234 14.29 -15.42 20.05
N ALA A 235 15.38 -16.20 20.12
CA ALA A 235 15.89 -16.97 18.98
C ALA A 235 14.89 -18.07 18.54
N ILE A 236 14.18 -18.69 19.50
CA ILE A 236 13.09 -19.63 19.22
C ILE A 236 11.87 -18.90 18.65
N GLU A 237 11.54 -17.71 19.16
CA GLU A 237 10.49 -16.86 18.59
C GLU A 237 10.82 -16.36 17.17
N GLU A 238 12.08 -16.12 16.86
CA GLU A 238 12.54 -15.74 15.52
C GLU A 238 12.43 -16.92 14.53
N GLU A 239 12.67 -18.15 14.99
CA GLU A 239 12.49 -19.38 14.22
C GLU A 239 10.99 -19.69 13.97
N ILE A 240 10.12 -19.49 14.98
CA ILE A 240 8.65 -19.58 14.84
C ILE A 240 8.11 -18.47 13.91
N ARG A 241 8.61 -17.24 14.01
CA ARG A 241 8.24 -16.12 13.10
C ARG A 241 8.63 -16.41 11.65
N ASN A 242 9.81 -17.01 11.42
CA ASN A 242 10.26 -17.40 10.08
C ASN A 242 9.40 -18.54 9.48
N LEU A 243 8.88 -19.47 10.30
CA LEU A 243 8.01 -20.56 9.84
C LEU A 243 6.66 -20.08 9.28
N ARG A 244 6.19 -18.89 9.67
CA ARG A 244 4.86 -18.36 9.31
C ARG A 244 4.91 -17.08 8.47
N LYS A 245 6.04 -16.79 7.82
CA LYS A 245 6.13 -15.74 6.82
C LYS A 245 5.09 -15.97 5.72
N GLY A 246 4.26 -14.95 5.48
CA GLY A 246 3.18 -15.04 4.52
C GLY A 246 1.94 -15.78 5.00
N ALA A 247 1.78 -16.08 6.29
CA ALA A 247 0.51 -16.58 6.85
C ALA A 247 -0.64 -15.61 6.56
N THR A 248 -1.84 -16.14 6.34
CA THR A 248 -3.03 -15.32 6.10
C THR A 248 -3.48 -14.70 7.41
N VAL A 249 -3.85 -13.42 7.39
CA VAL A 249 -4.29 -12.68 8.59
C VAL A 249 -5.67 -12.05 8.45
N ARG A 250 -6.15 -11.88 7.22
CA ARG A 250 -7.49 -11.34 6.93
C ARG A 250 -8.06 -11.97 5.67
N LEU A 251 -9.34 -12.30 5.72
CA LEU A 251 -10.17 -12.63 4.57
C LEU A 251 -11.21 -11.52 4.40
N GLU A 252 -11.31 -10.97 3.20
CA GLU A 252 -12.41 -10.09 2.80
C GLU A 252 -13.21 -10.80 1.71
N VAL A 253 -14.53 -10.86 1.83
CA VAL A 253 -15.40 -11.59 0.89
C VAL A 253 -16.76 -10.91 0.75
N GLU A 254 -17.44 -11.10 -0.39
CA GLU A 254 -18.81 -10.61 -0.60
C GLU A 254 -19.77 -11.20 0.44
N ALA A 255 -20.65 -10.36 0.99
CA ALA A 255 -21.49 -10.72 2.14
C ALA A 255 -22.61 -11.72 1.83
N ASP A 256 -22.94 -11.94 0.55
CA ASP A 256 -23.94 -12.90 0.11
C ASP A 256 -23.36 -14.32 -0.10
N ILE A 257 -22.12 -14.57 0.36
CA ILE A 257 -21.52 -15.91 0.36
C ILE A 257 -22.29 -16.87 1.29
N PRO A 258 -22.69 -18.07 0.82
CA PRO A 258 -23.30 -19.09 1.65
C PRO A 258 -22.34 -19.59 2.74
N ALA A 259 -22.89 -19.89 3.93
CA ALA A 259 -22.09 -20.37 5.08
C ALA A 259 -21.16 -21.56 4.75
N PRO A 260 -21.58 -22.60 3.99
CA PRO A 260 -20.68 -23.71 3.65
C PRO A 260 -19.46 -23.28 2.82
N GLU A 261 -19.63 -22.28 1.95
CA GLU A 261 -18.54 -21.78 1.11
C GLU A 261 -17.61 -20.84 1.88
N LEU A 262 -18.16 -20.05 2.81
CA LEU A 262 -17.37 -19.25 3.75
C LEU A 262 -16.53 -20.13 4.68
N GLU A 263 -17.14 -21.15 5.29
CA GLU A 263 -16.45 -22.11 6.17
C GLU A 263 -15.35 -22.85 5.41
N TRP A 264 -15.62 -23.28 4.18
CA TRP A 264 -14.63 -23.91 3.33
C TRP A 264 -13.47 -22.95 3.00
N LEU A 265 -13.74 -21.67 2.72
CA LEU A 265 -12.72 -20.68 2.42
C LEU A 265 -11.88 -20.32 3.66
N LEU A 266 -12.51 -20.21 4.83
CA LEU A 266 -11.83 -20.04 6.12
C LEU A 266 -10.89 -21.21 6.42
N ALA A 267 -11.37 -22.45 6.26
CA ALA A 267 -10.55 -23.65 6.44
C ALA A 267 -9.38 -23.68 5.44
N SER A 268 -9.63 -23.34 4.18
CA SER A 268 -8.60 -23.32 3.12
C SER A 268 -7.57 -22.20 3.28
N THR A 269 -7.90 -21.16 4.06
CA THR A 269 -6.99 -20.03 4.34
C THR A 269 -6.40 -20.06 5.75
N GLU A 270 -6.76 -21.09 6.54
CA GLU A 270 -6.35 -21.28 7.93
C GLU A 270 -6.70 -20.09 8.84
N LEU A 271 -7.87 -19.49 8.60
CA LEU A 271 -8.35 -18.32 9.35
C LEU A 271 -9.50 -18.69 10.29
N ALA A 272 -9.53 -18.02 11.43
CA ALA A 272 -10.69 -18.03 12.32
C ALA A 272 -11.82 -17.17 11.74
N PRO A 273 -13.10 -17.45 12.07
CA PRO A 273 -14.24 -16.67 11.58
C PRO A 273 -14.13 -15.17 11.86
N GLU A 274 -13.51 -14.77 12.98
CA GLU A 274 -13.32 -13.37 13.38
C GLU A 274 -12.38 -12.60 12.44
N ASN A 275 -11.57 -13.30 11.64
CA ASN A 275 -10.70 -12.71 10.63
C ASN A 275 -11.38 -12.54 9.26
N ALA A 276 -12.65 -12.95 9.10
CA ALA A 276 -13.42 -12.80 7.87
C ALA A 276 -14.32 -11.56 7.90
N PHE A 277 -14.12 -10.67 6.94
CA PHE A 277 -14.85 -9.42 6.74
C PHE A 277 -15.83 -9.59 5.58
N LEU A 278 -17.13 -9.64 5.91
CA LEU A 278 -18.22 -9.77 4.96
C LEU A 278 -18.61 -8.38 4.43
N ASN A 279 -18.45 -8.17 3.12
CA ASN A 279 -18.64 -6.87 2.48
C ASN A 279 -19.92 -6.86 1.63
N PRO A 280 -20.94 -6.07 1.99
CA PRO A 280 -22.13 -5.93 1.16
C PRO A 280 -21.88 -5.10 -0.11
N GLY A 281 -20.80 -4.32 -0.13
CA GLY A 281 -20.32 -3.58 -1.29
C GLY A 281 -19.00 -4.14 -1.83
N PRO A 282 -18.17 -3.31 -2.50
CA PRO A 282 -16.89 -3.75 -3.05
C PRO A 282 -15.95 -4.33 -1.98
N VAL A 283 -15.41 -5.53 -2.23
CA VAL A 283 -14.42 -6.23 -1.37
C VAL A 283 -13.03 -5.58 -1.39
N ASN A 284 -12.74 -4.70 -2.35
CA ASN A 284 -11.43 -4.07 -2.50
C ASN A 284 -11.60 -2.56 -2.74
N MET A 285 -12.05 -1.85 -1.71
CA MET A 285 -12.36 -0.41 -1.76
C MET A 285 -11.13 0.47 -2.06
N LEU A 286 -9.92 0.00 -1.76
CA LEU A 286 -8.67 0.64 -2.20
C LEU A 286 -8.68 0.94 -3.71
N ARG A 287 -9.27 0.06 -4.53
CA ARG A 287 -9.25 0.21 -5.99
C ARG A 287 -10.28 1.21 -6.52
N LEU A 288 -11.20 1.68 -5.68
CA LEU A 288 -12.14 2.75 -6.05
C LEU A 288 -11.42 4.08 -6.31
N ALA A 289 -10.19 4.27 -5.80
CA ALA A 289 -9.36 5.43 -6.12
C ALA A 289 -9.17 5.63 -7.63
N SER A 290 -9.17 4.54 -8.42
CA SER A 290 -9.07 4.63 -9.89
C SER A 290 -10.27 5.33 -10.55
N LEU A 291 -11.41 5.45 -9.85
CA LEU A 291 -12.56 6.22 -10.33
C LEU A 291 -12.20 7.70 -10.53
N LEU A 292 -11.32 8.25 -9.69
CA LEU A 292 -10.92 9.65 -9.76
C LEU A 292 -10.22 9.99 -11.08
N ASP A 293 -9.42 9.06 -11.61
CA ASP A 293 -8.70 9.25 -12.88
C ASP A 293 -9.62 9.08 -14.09
N LEU A 294 -10.71 8.33 -13.94
CA LEU A 294 -11.69 8.09 -15.01
C LEU A 294 -12.74 9.21 -15.11
N VAL A 295 -12.95 9.98 -14.04
CA VAL A 295 -13.98 11.02 -13.98
C VAL A 295 -13.35 12.40 -14.19
N ALA A 296 -13.64 13.04 -15.32
CA ALA A 296 -13.19 14.39 -15.64
C ALA A 296 -14.04 15.49 -14.95
N ARG A 297 -14.05 15.52 -13.61
CA ARG A 297 -14.81 16.50 -12.79
C ARG A 297 -13.92 17.18 -11.74
N PRO A 298 -13.09 18.16 -12.14
CA PRO A 298 -12.19 18.86 -11.21
C PRO A 298 -12.94 19.66 -10.15
N ASP A 299 -14.20 20.03 -10.40
CA ASP A 299 -15.09 20.68 -9.44
C ASP A 299 -15.49 19.78 -8.25
N LEU A 300 -15.30 18.46 -8.38
CA LEU A 300 -15.54 17.48 -7.32
C LEU A 300 -14.26 17.06 -6.57
N LEU A 301 -13.12 17.68 -6.89
CA LEU A 301 -11.82 17.45 -6.27
C LEU A 301 -11.39 18.68 -5.46
N TYR A 302 -10.35 18.52 -4.63
CA TYR A 302 -9.68 19.69 -4.07
C TYR A 302 -9.09 20.54 -5.20
N PRO A 303 -9.07 21.88 -5.07
CA PRO A 303 -8.36 22.74 -6.01
C PRO A 303 -6.91 22.29 -6.14
N ALA A 304 -6.41 22.21 -7.39
CA ALA A 304 -5.03 21.89 -7.63
C ALA A 304 -4.12 22.87 -6.89
N PHE A 305 -3.24 22.34 -6.04
CA PHE A 305 -2.28 23.13 -5.30
C PHE A 305 -0.92 23.08 -6.00
N THR A 306 -0.39 24.24 -6.41
CA THR A 306 0.96 24.35 -6.95
C THR A 306 1.88 24.89 -5.85
N PRO A 307 2.87 24.11 -5.38
CA PRO A 307 3.81 24.56 -4.36
C PRO A 307 4.56 25.82 -4.81
N ALA A 308 4.65 26.81 -3.91
CA ALA A 308 5.37 28.04 -4.18
C ALA A 308 6.87 27.80 -4.25
N LEU A 309 7.58 28.56 -5.08
CA LEU A 309 9.03 28.63 -5.01
C LEU A 309 9.40 29.78 -4.06
N PRO A 310 10.08 29.52 -2.92
CA PRO A 310 10.44 30.58 -1.98
C PRO A 310 11.37 31.59 -2.65
N THR A 311 11.16 32.88 -2.38
CA THR A 311 11.96 33.97 -3.00
C THR A 311 13.45 33.79 -2.71
N ASP A 312 13.79 33.34 -1.51
CA ASP A 312 15.18 33.10 -1.09
C ASP A 312 15.86 31.93 -1.81
N ALA A 313 15.08 31.08 -2.46
CA ALA A 313 15.51 29.93 -3.24
C ALA A 313 15.12 30.04 -4.73
N ALA A 314 14.67 31.21 -5.18
CA ALA A 314 14.16 31.43 -6.53
C ALA A 314 15.25 31.57 -7.58
N GLU A 315 16.48 31.90 -7.17
CA GLU A 315 17.66 31.92 -8.05
C GLU A 315 18.48 30.65 -7.81
N PRO A 316 18.35 29.62 -8.68
CA PRO A 316 19.12 28.39 -8.58
C PRO A 316 20.59 28.65 -8.33
N ALA A 317 21.28 29.36 -9.23
CA ALA A 317 22.74 29.49 -9.21
C ALA A 317 23.31 30.13 -7.93
N GLY A 318 22.48 30.77 -7.11
CA GLY A 318 22.87 31.45 -5.87
C GLY A 318 22.73 30.61 -4.59
N LEU A 319 22.24 29.36 -4.64
CA LEU A 319 21.85 28.61 -3.43
C LEU A 319 22.98 28.51 -2.39
N PHE A 320 24.22 28.21 -2.78
CA PHE A 320 25.35 28.18 -1.83
C PHE A 320 25.59 29.55 -1.17
N ALA A 321 25.59 30.63 -1.96
CA ALA A 321 25.80 31.97 -1.43
C ALA A 321 24.66 32.40 -0.51
N ARG A 322 23.41 32.02 -0.82
CA ARG A 322 22.24 32.28 0.03
C ARG A 322 22.33 31.53 1.35
N ILE A 323 22.65 30.23 1.32
CA ILE A 323 22.84 29.40 2.52
C ILE A 323 24.00 29.93 3.39
N ALA A 324 25.07 30.41 2.77
CA ALA A 324 26.18 31.03 3.50
C ALA A 324 25.81 32.35 4.19
N GLN A 325 24.81 33.07 3.67
CA GLN A 325 24.30 34.32 4.26
C GLN A 325 23.28 34.06 5.38
N GLN A 326 22.40 33.06 5.21
CA GLN A 326 21.35 32.73 6.17
C GLN A 326 20.83 31.30 5.98
N ASP A 327 20.30 30.72 7.06
CA ASP A 327 19.59 29.43 6.99
C ASP A 327 18.32 29.54 6.13
N LEU A 328 18.07 28.52 5.30
CA LEU A 328 16.86 28.41 4.48
C LEU A 328 15.94 27.32 5.05
N LEU A 329 14.72 27.70 5.40
CA LEU A 329 13.66 26.77 5.82
C LEU A 329 12.67 26.58 4.67
N LEU A 330 12.39 25.32 4.32
CA LEU A 330 11.37 24.95 3.34
C LEU A 330 10.23 24.22 4.04
N HIS A 331 8.99 24.66 3.81
CA HIS A 331 7.78 24.09 4.40
C HIS A 331 6.96 23.31 3.36
N HIS A 332 7.19 22.01 3.29
CA HIS A 332 6.45 21.11 2.40
C HIS A 332 5.09 20.69 3.01
N PRO A 333 4.04 20.48 2.18
CA PRO A 333 4.03 20.52 0.72
C PRO A 333 3.79 21.92 0.12
N TYR A 334 3.73 22.98 0.94
CA TYR A 334 3.37 24.34 0.51
C TYR A 334 4.43 24.99 -0.38
N GLU A 335 5.69 24.71 -0.10
CA GLU A 335 6.84 25.14 -0.90
C GLU A 335 7.41 23.96 -1.69
N SER A 336 7.94 24.28 -2.87
CA SER A 336 8.49 23.30 -3.81
C SER A 336 9.71 22.58 -3.23
N PHE A 337 9.82 21.28 -3.51
CA PHE A 337 11.04 20.50 -3.22
C PHE A 337 12.16 20.76 -4.24
N ALA A 338 11.88 21.50 -5.32
CA ALA A 338 12.84 21.79 -6.38
C ALA A 338 14.16 22.42 -5.90
N PRO A 339 14.20 23.35 -4.92
CA PRO A 339 15.46 23.88 -4.39
C PRO A 339 16.41 22.82 -3.84
N VAL A 340 15.89 21.75 -3.21
CA VAL A 340 16.72 20.65 -2.66
C VAL A 340 17.37 19.86 -3.80
N VAL A 341 16.59 19.56 -4.85
CA VAL A 341 17.11 18.89 -6.05
C VAL A 341 18.15 19.76 -6.76
N GLU A 342 17.90 21.06 -6.83
CA GLU A 342 18.76 22.01 -7.52
C GLU A 342 20.06 22.28 -6.76
N PHE A 343 20.01 22.32 -5.42
CA PHE A 343 21.18 22.33 -4.54
C PHE A 343 22.11 21.14 -4.85
N LEU A 344 21.56 19.93 -4.99
CA LEU A 344 22.33 18.74 -5.36
C LEU A 344 22.87 18.79 -6.79
N ARG A 345 22.10 19.31 -7.75
CA ARG A 345 22.55 19.47 -9.14
C ARG A 345 23.70 20.47 -9.25
N GLN A 346 23.65 21.55 -8.50
CA GLN A 346 24.77 22.50 -8.40
C GLN A 346 25.98 21.87 -7.73
N ALA A 347 25.76 21.18 -6.61
CA ALA A 347 26.83 20.45 -5.95
C ALA A 347 27.51 19.42 -6.87
N ALA A 348 26.77 18.82 -7.81
CA ALA A 348 27.33 17.90 -8.80
C ALA A 348 28.20 18.62 -9.85
N ARG A 349 27.89 19.87 -10.20
CA ARG A 349 28.56 20.64 -11.28
C ARG A 349 29.69 21.54 -10.78
N ASP A 350 29.57 22.10 -9.59
CA ASP A 350 30.55 23.05 -9.02
C ASP A 350 31.93 22.37 -8.85
N GLU A 351 32.97 22.95 -9.44
CA GLU A 351 34.35 22.45 -9.37
C GLU A 351 34.93 22.56 -7.94
N GLN A 352 34.41 23.45 -7.12
CA GLN A 352 34.85 23.65 -5.74
C GLN A 352 34.24 22.61 -4.77
N VAL A 353 33.23 21.86 -5.19
CA VAL A 353 32.65 20.81 -4.35
C VAL A 353 33.51 19.55 -4.42
N VAL A 354 33.99 19.10 -3.26
CA VAL A 354 34.88 17.94 -3.15
C VAL A 354 34.15 16.67 -2.73
N ALA A 355 33.07 16.79 -1.96
CA ALA A 355 32.34 15.63 -1.47
C ALA A 355 30.85 15.92 -1.26
N ILE A 356 30.03 14.87 -1.44
CA ILE A 356 28.59 14.87 -1.13
C ILE A 356 28.28 13.63 -0.32
N LYS A 357 27.68 13.79 0.86
CA LYS A 357 27.21 12.68 1.71
C LYS A 357 25.70 12.79 1.88
N LEU A 358 24.94 11.72 1.65
CA LEU A 358 23.48 11.77 1.73
C LEU A 358 22.89 10.44 2.25
N THR A 359 21.81 10.52 3.03
CA THR A 359 21.01 9.36 3.44
C THR A 359 19.83 9.14 2.51
N LEU A 360 19.73 7.95 1.91
CA LEU A 360 18.62 7.50 1.05
C LEU A 360 17.76 6.50 1.82
N TYR A 361 16.49 6.85 2.02
CA TYR A 361 15.52 6.00 2.72
C TYR A 361 14.49 5.42 1.74
N ARG A 362 13.72 6.30 1.08
CA ARG A 362 12.78 5.98 0.01
C ARG A 362 12.86 7.05 -1.06
N THR A 363 13.01 6.66 -2.32
CA THR A 363 12.84 7.57 -3.45
C THR A 363 11.85 6.97 -4.46
N SER A 364 11.41 7.72 -5.45
CA SER A 364 10.61 7.18 -6.57
C SER A 364 11.54 6.57 -7.62
N GLY A 365 11.05 5.63 -8.44
CA GLY A 365 11.82 4.92 -9.49
C GLY A 365 12.80 5.82 -10.26
N ASP A 366 12.28 6.93 -10.82
CA ASP A 366 13.07 7.98 -11.46
C ASP A 366 13.36 9.12 -10.48
N SER A 367 14.39 8.97 -9.64
CA SER A 367 14.74 9.96 -8.61
C SER A 367 15.74 11.01 -9.13
N PRO A 368 15.36 12.31 -9.23
CA PRO A 368 16.29 13.38 -9.61
C PRO A 368 17.49 13.53 -8.67
N VAL A 369 17.32 13.10 -7.41
CA VAL A 369 18.39 13.08 -6.39
C VAL A 369 19.44 12.02 -6.76
N VAL A 370 19.01 10.81 -7.12
CA VAL A 370 19.93 9.72 -7.53
C VAL A 370 20.70 10.11 -8.78
N GLU A 371 20.04 10.72 -9.77
CA GLU A 371 20.72 11.21 -10.98
C GLU A 371 21.74 12.32 -10.70
N ALA A 372 21.42 13.26 -9.79
CA ALA A 372 22.38 14.29 -9.38
C ALA A 372 23.61 13.69 -8.68
N LEU A 373 23.42 12.68 -7.82
CA LEU A 373 24.52 11.97 -7.16
C LEU A 373 25.38 11.18 -8.16
N LYS A 374 24.77 10.50 -9.14
CA LYS A 374 25.49 9.82 -10.23
C LYS A 374 26.32 10.81 -11.04
N ALA A 375 25.78 11.98 -11.36
CA ALA A 375 26.51 13.04 -12.07
C ALA A 375 27.69 13.56 -11.23
N ALA A 376 27.50 13.78 -9.93
CA ALA A 376 28.57 14.22 -9.03
C ALA A 376 29.73 13.22 -8.99
N ALA A 377 29.42 11.92 -8.88
CA ALA A 377 30.42 10.85 -8.86
C ALA A 377 31.21 10.78 -10.18
N ARG A 378 30.52 10.87 -11.33
CA ARG A 378 31.14 10.94 -12.66
C ARG A 378 32.02 12.17 -12.86
N ASN A 379 31.69 13.28 -12.19
CA ASN A 379 32.49 14.50 -12.17
C ASN A 379 33.67 14.44 -11.16
N GLY A 380 34.00 13.25 -10.64
CA GLY A 380 35.17 13.03 -9.78
C GLY A 380 35.00 13.45 -8.32
N LYS A 381 33.76 13.79 -7.89
CA LYS A 381 33.48 14.18 -6.50
C LYS A 381 33.36 12.95 -5.61
N GLN A 382 33.79 13.04 -4.36
CA GLN A 382 33.62 11.96 -3.40
C GLN A 382 32.15 11.87 -2.94
N VAL A 383 31.39 10.99 -3.56
CA VAL A 383 29.98 10.76 -3.21
C VAL A 383 29.86 9.60 -2.24
N THR A 384 29.16 9.79 -1.12
CA THR A 384 28.82 8.72 -0.17
C THR A 384 27.31 8.70 0.05
N ALA A 385 26.67 7.57 -0.25
CA ALA A 385 25.23 7.39 -0.03
C ALA A 385 25.00 6.32 1.03
N LEU A 386 24.35 6.67 2.15
CA LEU A 386 23.87 5.69 3.11
C LEU A 386 22.47 5.24 2.69
N VAL A 387 22.32 3.98 2.29
CA VAL A 387 21.06 3.42 1.82
C VAL A 387 20.46 2.51 2.88
N GLU A 388 19.25 2.83 3.32
CA GLU A 388 18.47 1.95 4.20
C GLU A 388 17.73 0.90 3.38
N LEU A 389 18.33 -0.29 3.24
CA LEU A 389 17.70 -1.43 2.58
C LEU A 389 16.43 -1.90 3.31
N ARG A 390 16.26 -1.51 4.59
CA ARG A 390 15.12 -1.87 5.43
C ARG A 390 13.92 -0.92 5.35
N ALA A 391 13.91 0.02 4.40
CA ALA A 391 12.78 0.93 4.23
C ALA A 391 11.58 0.21 3.60
N ARG A 392 10.41 0.26 4.27
CA ARG A 392 9.24 -0.57 3.87
C ARG A 392 8.83 -0.31 2.43
N PHE A 393 8.54 -1.37 1.67
CA PHE A 393 7.92 -1.39 0.34
C PHE A 393 8.76 -0.87 -0.84
N ASP A 394 10.01 -0.46 -0.61
CA ASP A 394 10.92 0.09 -1.63
C ASP A 394 12.23 -0.71 -1.76
N GLU A 395 12.30 -1.92 -1.21
CA GLU A 395 13.55 -2.69 -1.09
C GLU A 395 14.18 -2.95 -2.46
N LEU A 396 13.38 -3.34 -3.47
CA LEU A 396 13.85 -3.59 -4.83
C LEU A 396 14.40 -2.31 -5.50
N ASN A 397 13.75 -1.17 -5.28
CA ASN A 397 14.21 0.11 -5.83
C ASN A 397 15.51 0.56 -5.14
N ASN A 398 15.61 0.39 -3.82
CA ASN A 398 16.82 0.71 -3.05
C ASN A 398 18.02 -0.14 -3.48
N ILE A 399 17.82 -1.43 -3.76
CA ILE A 399 18.86 -2.31 -4.30
C ILE A 399 19.33 -1.82 -5.67
N GLU A 400 18.40 -1.49 -6.56
CA GLU A 400 18.73 -1.04 -7.92
C GLU A 400 19.47 0.32 -7.91
N TRP A 401 19.04 1.29 -7.10
CA TRP A 401 19.77 2.56 -6.97
C TRP A 401 21.17 2.36 -6.38
N SER A 402 21.32 1.47 -5.40
CA SER A 402 22.62 1.16 -4.82
C SER A 402 23.59 0.67 -5.89
N ARG A 403 23.14 -0.24 -6.76
CA ARG A 403 23.91 -0.73 -7.91
C ARG A 403 24.28 0.40 -8.86
N GLN A 404 23.32 1.22 -9.28
CA GLN A 404 23.57 2.33 -10.21
C GLN A 404 24.51 3.40 -9.66
N LEU A 405 24.45 3.68 -8.35
CA LEU A 405 25.34 4.63 -7.68
C LEU A 405 26.78 4.09 -7.62
N GLN A 406 26.95 2.82 -7.29
CA GLN A 406 28.25 2.16 -7.30
C GLN A 406 28.89 2.16 -8.70
N GLU A 407 28.11 1.84 -9.75
CA GLU A 407 28.56 1.90 -11.15
C GLU A 407 28.99 3.30 -11.58
N ALA A 408 28.36 4.35 -11.04
CA ALA A 408 28.75 5.73 -11.29
C ALA A 408 29.98 6.20 -10.48
N GLY A 409 30.50 5.37 -9.58
CA GLY A 409 31.68 5.66 -8.75
C GLY A 409 31.37 6.19 -7.34
N ALA A 410 30.11 6.16 -6.90
CA ALA A 410 29.75 6.56 -5.54
C ALA A 410 30.00 5.43 -4.52
N HIS A 411 30.39 5.80 -3.31
CA HIS A 411 30.54 4.87 -2.18
C HIS A 411 29.19 4.65 -1.49
N VAL A 412 28.56 3.51 -1.74
CA VAL A 412 27.31 3.13 -1.08
C VAL A 412 27.59 2.39 0.22
N VAL A 413 26.98 2.86 1.30
CA VAL A 413 27.04 2.28 2.65
C VAL A 413 25.65 1.82 3.04
N TYR A 414 25.55 0.63 3.61
CA TYR A 414 24.28 0.13 4.16
C TYR A 414 24.19 0.42 5.65
N GLY A 415 22.97 0.51 6.18
CA GLY A 415 22.72 0.69 7.62
C GLY A 415 23.43 -0.37 8.47
N LEU A 416 23.74 -0.03 9.73
CA LEU A 416 24.35 -0.96 10.68
C LEU A 416 23.33 -2.02 11.12
N HIS A 417 23.80 -3.24 11.33
CA HIS A 417 22.96 -4.30 11.91
C HIS A 417 22.43 -3.87 13.28
N GLY A 418 21.15 -4.10 13.57
CA GLY A 418 20.51 -3.63 14.80
C GLY A 418 20.02 -2.18 14.78
N LEU A 419 20.41 -1.35 13.80
CA LEU A 419 20.15 0.09 13.83
C LEU A 419 19.50 0.59 12.53
N LYS A 420 18.28 1.13 12.64
CA LYS A 420 17.56 1.74 11.51
C LYS A 420 17.97 3.20 11.34
N THR A 421 18.41 3.58 10.13
CA THR A 421 18.75 4.98 9.83
C THR A 421 17.52 5.73 9.31
N HIS A 422 16.85 6.47 10.20
CA HIS A 422 15.68 7.28 9.81
C HIS A 422 16.00 8.77 9.56
N CYS A 423 17.25 9.20 9.78
CA CYS A 423 17.69 10.56 9.48
C CYS A 423 17.61 10.86 7.97
N LYS A 424 17.19 12.07 7.60
CA LYS A 424 17.24 12.58 6.22
C LYS A 424 18.21 13.75 6.20
N ALA A 425 19.47 13.46 5.94
CA ALA A 425 20.55 14.43 5.94
C ALA A 425 21.30 14.42 4.61
N CYS A 426 21.72 15.61 4.19
CA CYS A 426 22.64 15.83 3.09
C CYS A 426 23.74 16.78 3.57
N LEU A 427 24.99 16.45 3.25
CA LEU A 427 26.16 17.27 3.51
C LEU A 427 26.93 17.45 2.20
N VAL A 428 27.11 18.70 1.79
CA VAL A 428 27.98 19.09 0.68
C VAL A 428 29.22 19.75 1.25
N VAL A 429 30.39 19.25 0.87
CA VAL A 429 31.68 19.81 1.27
C VAL A 429 32.24 20.58 0.08
N ARG A 430 32.37 21.89 0.24
CA ARG A 430 32.82 22.84 -0.78
C ARG A 430 34.05 23.60 -0.29
N GLN A 431 35.02 23.82 -1.17
CA GLN A 431 36.17 24.68 -0.92
C GLN A 431 35.76 26.14 -1.16
N GLU A 432 35.90 26.99 -0.15
CA GLU A 432 35.61 28.42 -0.28
C GLU A 432 36.89 29.24 -0.02
N HIS A 433 37.21 30.17 -0.93
CA HIS A 433 38.40 31.00 -0.80
C HIS A 433 38.31 31.88 0.45
N GLY A 434 39.24 31.69 1.40
CA GLY A 434 39.36 32.49 2.62
C GLY A 434 38.92 31.80 3.92
N VAL A 435 38.38 30.58 3.87
CA VAL A 435 38.02 29.79 5.05
C VAL A 435 39.03 28.66 5.24
N THR A 436 39.82 28.72 6.32
CA THR A 436 40.71 27.63 6.73
C THR A 436 39.89 26.34 6.85
N PRO A 437 40.32 25.19 6.28
CA PRO A 437 39.54 23.96 6.34
C PRO A 437 39.17 23.63 7.79
N LEU A 438 37.89 23.33 8.05
CA LEU A 438 37.48 22.72 9.30
C LEU A 438 38.30 21.45 9.48
N ARG A 439 39.27 21.49 10.40
CA ARG A 439 39.97 20.28 10.84
C ARG A 439 38.88 19.32 11.33
N PRO A 440 38.84 18.06 10.86
CA PRO A 440 37.97 17.08 11.49
C PRO A 440 38.31 17.05 12.98
N PRO A 441 37.32 16.91 13.89
CA PRO A 441 37.60 16.71 15.30
C PRO A 441 38.59 15.56 15.40
N GLY A 442 39.77 15.85 15.94
CA GLY A 442 40.92 14.96 15.86
C GLY A 442 40.53 13.56 16.30
N HIS A 443 40.87 12.57 15.48
CA HIS A 443 41.02 11.20 15.94
C HIS A 443 41.93 11.24 17.17
N ARG A 444 41.34 11.09 18.36
CA ARG A 444 42.09 10.59 19.51
C ARG A 444 42.54 9.21 19.09
N GLN A 445 43.80 9.13 18.65
CA GLN A 445 44.53 7.88 18.61
C GLN A 445 44.36 7.25 19.99
N LEU A 446 43.64 6.14 20.04
CA LEU A 446 43.78 5.18 21.13
C LEU A 446 45.23 4.70 21.02
N GLN A 447 46.07 5.23 21.90
CA GLN A 447 47.41 4.69 22.17
C GLN A 447 47.26 3.49 23.12
N PRO A 448 48.24 2.56 23.08
CA PRO A 448 48.01 1.10 23.07
C PRO A 448 47.47 0.50 24.36
#